data_AF-A0A968VW88-F1
#
_entry.id   AF-A0A968VW88-F1
#
_cell.length_a   1.000
_cell.length_b   1.000
_cell.length_c   1.000
_cell.angle_alpha   90.00
_cell.angle_beta   90.00
_cell.angle_gamma   90.00
#
_symmetry.space_group_name_H-M   'P 1'
#
loop_
_entity.id
_entity.type
_entity.pdbx_description
1 polymer ?
#
loop_
_entity_poly.entity_id
_entity_poly.type
_entity_poly.pdbx_seq_one_letter_code
_entity_poly.pdbx_strand_id
1 'polypeptide(L)'
;MEKYWKSIEEYKGTAEVSAANEDAKGAVSLINMLDEKTSSSRRDFLKFFGFTVSSAALAASCQRPVTMAIPYLNQPEEVISGKANYYATAFFDGNEFAPILVKVREWRPIKIEGNNLSAKTNGATTATVQASVLSLYR
;
A
#
# COMPACT_ATOMS: atom_id res chain seq x y z
N MET A 1 28.23 46.30 16.01
CA MET A 1 28.67 45.01 15.44
C MET A 1 27.82 44.77 14.21
N GLU A 2 28.38 44.94 13.02
CA GLU A 2 27.62 44.85 11.77
C GLU A 2 27.42 43.39 11.37
N LYS A 3 26.18 43.02 11.02
CA LYS A 3 25.82 41.68 10.54
C LYS A 3 26.22 41.56 9.08
N TYR A 4 27.21 40.72 8.80
CA TYR A 4 27.59 40.34 7.44
C TYR A 4 26.88 39.05 7.05
N TRP A 5 26.19 39.08 5.91
CA TRP A 5 25.49 37.95 5.31
C TRP A 5 26.49 37.03 4.63
N LYS A 6 26.40 35.71 4.87
CA LYS A 6 27.40 34.74 4.38
C LYS A 6 27.03 34.11 3.03
N SER A 7 25.80 34.26 2.55
CA SER A 7 25.41 33.86 1.19
C SER A 7 24.32 34.75 0.60
N ILE A 8 24.20 34.72 -0.74
CA ILE A 8 23.14 35.45 -1.48
C ILE A 8 21.73 34.93 -1.13
N GLU A 9 21.65 33.69 -0.65
CA GLU A 9 20.42 33.00 -0.25
C GLU A 9 19.96 33.47 1.13
N GLU A 10 20.91 33.78 2.03
CA GLU A 10 20.64 34.34 3.35
C GLU A 10 20.13 35.78 3.26
N TYR A 11 20.69 36.58 2.32
CA TYR A 11 20.25 37.96 2.06
C TYR A 11 18.82 38.06 1.49
N LYS A 12 18.38 37.05 0.74
CA LYS A 12 17.06 37.06 0.07
C LYS A 12 15.92 36.48 0.91
N GLY A 13 16.20 35.93 2.09
CA GLY A 13 15.18 35.36 2.97
C GLY A 13 14.42 34.19 2.31
N THR A 14 14.89 32.97 2.57
CA THR A 14 14.26 31.66 2.27
C THR A 14 14.38 31.14 0.83
N ALA A 15 15.02 29.98 0.68
CA ALA A 15 14.93 29.13 -0.52
C ALA A 15 15.01 27.62 -0.21
N GLU A 16 14.52 27.18 0.95
CA GLU A 16 14.22 25.75 1.22
C GLU A 16 12.72 25.56 1.42
N VAL A 17 11.90 25.96 0.44
CA VAL A 17 10.51 25.52 0.34
C VAL A 17 10.10 25.59 -1.14
N SER A 18 10.50 24.60 -1.93
CA SER A 18 10.36 24.59 -3.39
C SER A 18 9.41 23.52 -3.95
N ALA A 19 8.53 22.94 -3.12
CA ALA A 19 7.42 22.11 -3.61
C ALA A 19 6.08 22.34 -2.88
N ALA A 20 6.09 22.83 -1.64
CA ALA A 20 4.87 23.11 -0.87
C ALA A 20 4.33 24.55 -1.04
N ASN A 21 5.09 25.44 -1.70
CA ASN A 21 4.81 26.87 -1.73
C ASN A 21 3.97 27.34 -2.93
N GLU A 22 3.86 26.57 -3.99
CA GLU A 22 3.06 26.97 -5.16
C GLU A 22 1.56 26.87 -4.85
N ASP A 23 1.14 25.81 -4.15
CA ASP A 23 -0.24 25.62 -3.68
C ASP A 23 -0.61 26.60 -2.56
N ALA A 24 0.35 26.95 -1.70
CA ALA A 24 0.15 27.93 -0.63
C ALA A 24 -0.01 29.37 -1.16
N LYS A 25 0.70 29.75 -2.24
CA LYS A 25 0.52 31.05 -2.92
C LYS A 25 -0.87 31.18 -3.55
N GLY A 26 -1.41 30.08 -4.09
CA GLY A 26 -2.79 30.01 -4.58
C GLY A 26 -3.82 30.24 -3.47
N ALA A 27 -3.63 29.58 -2.31
CA ALA A 27 -4.51 29.74 -1.15
C ALA A 27 -4.48 31.17 -0.57
N VAL A 28 -3.29 31.78 -0.44
CA VAL A 28 -3.12 33.15 0.08
C VAL A 28 -3.71 34.21 -0.87
N SER A 29 -3.58 34.01 -2.19
CA SER A 29 -4.21 34.85 -3.21
C SER A 29 -5.75 34.83 -3.12
N LEU A 30 -6.33 33.64 -2.90
CA LEU A 30 -7.78 33.48 -2.76
C LEU A 30 -8.34 34.10 -1.46
N ILE A 31 -7.58 34.06 -0.36
CA ILE A 31 -7.95 34.71 0.91
C ILE A 31 -8.03 36.23 0.73
N ASN A 32 -7.06 36.84 0.04
CA ASN A 32 -7.08 38.28 -0.25
C ASN A 32 -8.22 38.67 -1.21
N MET A 33 -8.62 37.79 -2.15
CA MET A 33 -9.77 38.02 -3.04
C MET A 33 -11.15 37.93 -2.33
N LEU A 34 -11.22 37.31 -1.15
CA LEU A 34 -12.45 37.19 -0.36
C LEU A 34 -12.71 38.43 0.51
N ASP A 35 -11.65 39.10 0.97
CA ASP A 35 -11.74 40.27 1.84
C ASP A 35 -12.25 41.52 1.07
N GLU A 36 -11.95 41.62 -0.23
CA GLU A 36 -12.42 42.72 -1.08
C GLU A 36 -13.83 42.55 -1.66
N LYS A 37 -14.41 41.33 -1.64
CA LYS A 37 -15.76 41.05 -2.19
C LYS A 37 -16.71 40.57 -1.11
N THR A 38 -17.24 41.52 -0.34
CA THR A 38 -18.37 41.31 0.57
C THR A 38 -19.68 41.04 -0.20
N SER A 39 -19.81 39.88 -0.84
CA SER A 39 -21.12 39.26 -1.10
C SER A 39 -20.97 37.73 -1.07
N SER A 40 -21.20 37.17 0.12
CA SER A 40 -21.06 35.75 0.42
C SER A 40 -21.99 34.88 -0.45
N SER A 41 -21.45 34.36 -1.56
CA SER A 41 -22.12 33.43 -2.45
C SER A 41 -21.79 31.98 -2.03
N ARG A 42 -22.82 31.13 -1.96
CA ARG A 42 -22.68 29.68 -1.68
C ARG A 42 -21.65 28.99 -2.59
N ARG A 43 -21.44 29.52 -3.80
CA ARG A 43 -20.47 29.03 -4.78
C ARG A 43 -19.03 29.22 -4.31
N ASP A 44 -18.72 30.35 -3.71
CA ASP A 44 -17.34 30.68 -3.30
C ASP A 44 -16.97 29.94 -2.02
N PHE A 45 -17.94 29.69 -1.13
CA PHE A 45 -17.80 28.72 -0.04
C PHE A 45 -17.45 27.32 -0.55
N LEU A 46 -18.19 26.81 -1.55
CA LEU A 46 -17.93 25.47 -2.11
C LEU A 46 -16.58 25.35 -2.81
N LYS A 47 -16.11 26.41 -3.50
CA LYS A 47 -14.76 26.42 -4.08
C LYS A 47 -13.69 26.33 -3.00
N PHE A 48 -13.82 27.12 -1.94
CA PHE A 48 -12.87 27.13 -0.85
C PHE A 48 -12.88 25.82 -0.07
N PHE A 49 -14.06 25.37 0.34
CA PHE A 49 -14.24 24.09 1.04
C PHE A 49 -13.75 22.91 0.18
N GLY A 50 -14.05 22.91 -1.12
CA GLY A 50 -13.55 21.90 -2.06
C GLY A 50 -12.03 21.91 -2.18
N PHE A 51 -11.41 23.10 -2.23
CA PHE A 51 -9.95 23.23 -2.31
C PHE A 51 -9.25 22.82 -1.01
N THR A 52 -9.77 23.24 0.14
CA THR A 52 -9.16 22.92 1.45
C THR A 52 -9.26 21.43 1.77
N VAL A 53 -10.42 20.80 1.52
CA VAL A 53 -10.61 19.35 1.71
C VAL A 53 -9.71 18.56 0.76
N SER A 54 -9.62 18.96 -0.52
CA SER A 54 -8.76 18.28 -1.49
C SER A 54 -7.27 18.41 -1.14
N SER A 55 -6.82 19.60 -0.73
CA SER A 55 -5.43 19.85 -0.34
C SER A 55 -5.04 19.05 0.92
N ALA A 56 -5.91 19.01 1.93
CA ALA A 56 -5.68 18.21 3.15
C ALA A 56 -5.61 16.71 2.86
N ALA A 57 -6.48 16.20 1.97
CA ALA A 57 -6.47 14.80 1.57
C ALA A 57 -5.18 14.41 0.84
N LEU A 58 -4.67 15.28 -0.05
CA LEU A 58 -3.41 15.05 -0.75
C LEU A 58 -2.21 15.06 0.22
N ALA A 59 -2.15 16.03 1.13
CA ALA A 59 -1.10 16.10 2.13
C ALA A 59 -1.06 14.87 3.05
N ALA A 60 -2.23 14.38 3.48
CA ALA A 60 -2.33 13.15 4.28
C ALA A 60 -1.96 11.89 3.49
N SER A 61 -2.19 11.87 2.17
CA SER A 61 -1.91 10.69 1.32
C SER A 61 -0.44 10.45 1.00
N CYS A 62 0.43 11.46 1.17
CA CYS A 62 1.86 11.36 0.85
C CYS A 62 2.70 10.66 1.93
N GLN A 63 2.16 10.46 3.14
CA GLN A 63 2.86 9.73 4.20
C GLN A 63 2.58 8.24 4.08
N ARG A 64 3.39 7.54 3.26
CA ARG A 64 3.41 6.07 3.26
C ARG A 64 4.25 5.55 4.42
N PRO A 65 3.79 4.54 5.16
CA PRO A 65 4.61 3.90 6.17
C PRO A 65 5.84 3.26 5.52
N VAL A 66 6.97 3.29 6.23
CA VAL A 66 8.21 2.64 5.77
C VAL A 66 7.99 1.12 5.79
N THR A 67 8.09 0.47 4.64
CA THR A 67 8.06 -0.99 4.52
C THR A 67 9.48 -1.53 4.56
N MET A 68 9.72 -2.52 5.42
CA MET A 68 11.02 -3.17 5.55
C MET A 68 11.01 -4.52 4.83
N ALA A 69 12.07 -4.80 4.07
CA ALA A 69 12.32 -6.11 3.45
C ALA A 69 13.41 -6.83 4.25
N ILE A 70 13.05 -7.92 4.92
CA ILE A 70 13.98 -8.71 5.74
C ILE A 70 14.40 -9.95 4.93
N PRO A 71 15.69 -10.07 4.54
CA PRO A 71 16.17 -11.24 3.80
C PRO A 71 16.36 -12.45 4.73
N TYR A 72 16.53 -13.63 4.14
CA TYR A 72 16.94 -14.82 4.89
C TYR A 72 18.34 -14.64 5.47
N LEU A 73 18.53 -15.05 6.73
CA LEU A 73 19.87 -15.12 7.33
C LEU A 73 20.71 -16.24 6.69
N ASN A 74 20.09 -17.39 6.48
CA ASN A 74 20.65 -18.51 5.73
C ASN A 74 19.56 -19.02 4.78
N GLN A 75 19.75 -18.84 3.47
CA GLN A 75 18.75 -19.19 2.48
C GLN A 75 18.87 -20.68 2.10
N PRO A 76 17.79 -21.47 2.22
CA PRO A 76 17.78 -22.84 1.71
C PRO A 76 17.74 -22.84 0.17
N GLU A 77 18.40 -23.82 -0.47
CA GLU A 77 18.51 -23.92 -1.93
C GLU A 77 17.14 -24.12 -2.62
N GLU A 78 16.22 -24.80 -1.95
CA GLU A 78 14.91 -25.15 -2.51
C GLU A 78 13.93 -23.96 -2.59
N VAL A 79 14.18 -22.85 -1.89
CA VAL A 79 13.24 -21.73 -1.78
C VAL A 79 13.83 -20.46 -2.38
N ILE A 80 13.25 -20.02 -3.49
CA ILE A 80 13.60 -18.78 -4.18
C ILE A 80 12.52 -17.75 -3.92
N SER A 81 12.88 -16.65 -3.25
CA SER A 81 11.97 -15.51 -3.03
C SER A 81 11.37 -15.03 -4.35
N GLY A 82 10.04 -14.95 -4.42
CA GLY A 82 9.33 -14.57 -5.65
C GLY A 82 8.73 -15.75 -6.42
N LYS A 83 9.25 -16.97 -6.26
CA LYS A 83 8.77 -18.17 -6.98
C LYS A 83 8.00 -19.09 -6.02
N ALA A 84 6.82 -19.52 -6.44
CA ALA A 84 6.02 -20.47 -5.66
C ALA A 84 6.55 -21.90 -5.88
N ASN A 85 6.59 -22.65 -4.78
CA ASN A 85 6.87 -24.08 -4.78
C ASN A 85 5.56 -24.87 -4.66
N TYR A 86 5.57 -26.08 -5.20
CA TYR A 86 4.42 -26.98 -5.17
C TYR A 86 4.81 -28.27 -4.47
N TYR A 87 4.09 -28.62 -3.40
CA TYR A 87 4.33 -29.84 -2.63
C TYR A 87 3.15 -30.79 -2.81
N ALA A 88 3.44 -32.05 -3.12
CA ALA A 88 2.43 -33.10 -3.18
C ALA A 88 2.13 -33.59 -1.75
N THR A 89 0.87 -33.51 -1.34
CA THR A 89 0.41 -33.92 0.00
C THR A 89 -1.00 -34.49 -0.05
N ALA A 90 -1.56 -34.87 1.09
CA ALA A 90 -2.91 -35.39 1.22
C ALA A 90 -3.68 -34.64 2.32
N PHE A 91 -4.95 -34.38 2.06
CA PHE A 91 -5.90 -33.83 3.03
C PHE A 91 -6.80 -34.94 3.56
N PHE A 92 -7.01 -34.96 4.87
CA PHE A 92 -7.95 -35.85 5.54
C PHE A 92 -8.57 -35.16 6.76
N ASP A 93 -9.91 -35.12 6.81
CA ASP A 93 -10.69 -34.49 7.90
C ASP A 93 -11.69 -35.46 8.54
N GLY A 94 -11.34 -36.76 8.57
CA GLY A 94 -12.20 -37.83 9.08
C GLY A 94 -13.32 -38.27 8.13
N ASN A 95 -13.94 -37.32 7.41
CA ASN A 95 -15.04 -37.58 6.49
C ASN A 95 -14.63 -37.53 5.01
N GLU A 96 -13.69 -36.63 4.67
CA GLU A 96 -13.24 -36.42 3.30
C GLU A 96 -11.73 -36.67 3.16
N PHE A 97 -11.33 -37.30 2.06
CA PHE A 97 -9.93 -37.52 1.69
C PHE A 97 -9.68 -37.01 0.28
N ALA A 98 -8.66 -36.17 0.11
CA ALA A 98 -8.25 -35.68 -1.21
C ALA A 98 -6.71 -35.65 -1.33
N PRO A 99 -6.12 -36.27 -2.36
CA PRO A 99 -4.73 -36.05 -2.72
C PRO A 99 -4.59 -34.72 -3.43
N ILE A 100 -3.72 -33.86 -2.91
CA ILE A 100 -3.65 -32.44 -3.26
C ILE A 100 -2.21 -31.99 -3.53
N LEU A 101 -2.10 -30.88 -4.24
CA LEU A 101 -0.89 -30.14 -4.49
C LEU A 101 -1.01 -28.78 -3.78
N VAL A 102 -0.10 -28.49 -2.86
CA VAL A 102 -0.12 -27.22 -2.11
C VAL A 102 0.87 -26.27 -2.72
N LYS A 103 0.36 -25.10 -3.13
CA LYS A 103 1.18 -23.97 -3.56
C LYS A 103 1.66 -23.22 -2.33
N VAL A 104 2.98 -23.15 -2.17
CA VAL A 104 3.65 -22.54 -1.03
C VAL A 104 4.50 -21.36 -1.51
N ARG A 105 4.40 -20.25 -0.78
CA ARG A 105 5.23 -19.05 -0.94
C ARG A 105 6.08 -18.87 0.30
N GLU A 106 7.39 -18.96 0.18
CA GLU A 106 8.31 -18.69 1.30
C GLU A 106 7.86 -19.40 2.62
N TRP A 107 7.60 -20.71 2.53
CA TRP A 107 7.07 -21.60 3.59
C TRP A 107 5.60 -21.40 4.02
N ARG A 108 4.88 -20.48 3.39
CA ARG A 108 3.46 -20.21 3.68
C ARG A 108 2.58 -20.85 2.61
N PRO A 109 1.75 -21.84 2.95
CA PRO A 109 0.73 -22.37 2.05
C PRO A 109 -0.26 -21.28 1.63
N ILE A 110 -0.43 -20.99 0.35
CA ILE A 110 -1.34 -19.95 -0.12
C ILE A 110 -2.57 -20.49 -0.84
N LYS A 111 -2.47 -21.69 -1.42
CA LYS A 111 -3.52 -22.29 -2.23
C LYS A 111 -3.35 -23.80 -2.28
N ILE A 112 -4.48 -24.50 -2.29
CA ILE A 112 -4.55 -25.94 -2.55
C ILE A 112 -5.07 -26.14 -3.97
N GLU A 113 -4.51 -27.10 -4.68
CA GLU A 113 -4.95 -27.58 -5.99
C GLU A 113 -5.05 -29.11 -5.94
N GLY A 114 -5.81 -29.72 -6.85
CA GLY A 114 -5.91 -31.18 -6.90
C GLY A 114 -4.68 -31.77 -7.57
N ASN A 115 -4.26 -32.94 -7.12
CA ASN A 115 -3.17 -33.64 -7.80
C ASN A 115 -3.67 -34.28 -9.10
N ASN A 116 -3.20 -33.79 -10.25
CA ASN A 116 -3.53 -34.31 -11.58
C ASN A 116 -3.03 -35.75 -11.79
N LEU A 117 -1.99 -36.18 -11.07
CA LEU A 117 -1.44 -37.53 -11.17
C LEU A 117 -2.24 -38.56 -10.34
N SER A 118 -3.20 -38.09 -9.53
CA SER A 118 -4.05 -38.99 -8.75
C SER A 118 -5.22 -39.50 -9.58
N ALA A 119 -5.32 -40.82 -9.73
CA ALA A 119 -6.45 -41.48 -10.37
C ALA A 119 -7.79 -41.27 -9.62
N LYS A 120 -7.76 -40.88 -8.33
CA LYS A 120 -8.95 -40.74 -7.50
C LYS A 120 -9.70 -39.42 -7.74
N THR A 121 -8.97 -38.35 -8.00
CA THR A 121 -9.53 -37.00 -8.13
C THR A 121 -9.25 -36.37 -9.49
N ASN A 122 -8.29 -36.88 -10.27
CA ASN A 122 -7.92 -36.36 -11.60
C ASN A 122 -7.74 -34.82 -11.62
N GLY A 123 -7.16 -34.25 -10.55
CA GLY A 123 -6.98 -32.80 -10.41
C GLY A 123 -8.13 -32.02 -9.76
N ALA A 124 -9.25 -32.67 -9.43
CA ALA A 124 -10.38 -32.02 -8.76
C ALA A 124 -10.18 -31.89 -7.24
N THR A 125 -10.84 -30.88 -6.65
CA THR A 125 -10.89 -30.64 -5.21
C THR A 125 -12.27 -30.14 -4.80
N THR A 126 -12.72 -30.49 -3.61
CA THR A 126 -13.98 -30.02 -3.03
C THR A 126 -13.82 -28.64 -2.38
N ALA A 127 -14.94 -27.93 -2.20
CA ALA A 127 -14.98 -26.62 -1.54
C ALA A 127 -14.37 -26.65 -0.12
N THR A 128 -14.63 -27.69 0.66
CA THR A 128 -14.07 -27.88 2.01
C THR A 128 -12.54 -27.96 1.97
N VAL A 129 -12.00 -28.79 1.07
CA VAL A 129 -10.56 -28.94 0.86
C VAL A 129 -9.92 -27.61 0.48
N GLN A 130 -10.55 -26.85 -0.41
CA GLN A 130 -10.07 -25.52 -0.80
C GLN A 130 -10.13 -24.50 0.35
N ALA A 131 -11.16 -24.56 1.19
CA ALA A 131 -11.33 -23.70 2.36
C ALA A 131 -10.37 -24.04 3.51
N SER A 132 -9.82 -25.25 3.55
CA SER A 132 -8.91 -25.69 4.62
C SER A 132 -7.67 -24.81 4.79
N VAL A 133 -7.25 -24.08 3.74
CA VAL A 133 -6.16 -23.09 3.85
C VAL A 133 -6.49 -22.01 4.89
N LEU A 134 -7.74 -21.55 4.96
CA LEU A 134 -8.15 -20.55 5.95
C LEU A 134 -8.09 -21.12 7.37
N SER A 135 -8.34 -22.42 7.55
CA SER A 135 -8.24 -23.06 8.86
C SER A 135 -6.82 -23.09 9.41
N LEU A 136 -5.79 -22.93 8.57
CA LEU A 136 -4.39 -22.84 9.00
C LEU A 136 -4.02 -21.43 9.50
N TYR A 137 -4.71 -20.40 9.01
CA TYR A 137 -4.39 -18.99 9.27
C TYR A 137 -5.39 -18.29 10.19
N ARG A 138 -6.46 -18.97 10.59
CA ARG A 138 -7.50 -18.47 11.48
C ARG A 138 -7.28 -19.01 12.88
#